data_AF-A0A926XKG1-F1
#
_entry.id   AF-A0A926XKG1-F1
#
_cell.length_a   1.000
_cell.length_b   1.000
_cell.length_c   1.000
_cell.angle_alpha   90.00
_cell.angle_beta   90.00
_cell.angle_gamma   90.00
#
_symmetry.space_group_name_H-M   'P 1'
#
loop_
_entity.id
_entity.type
_entity.pdbx_description
1 polymer ?
#
loop_
_entity_poly.entity_id
_entity_poly.type
_entity_poly.pdbx_seq_one_letter_code
_entity_poly.pdbx_strand_id
1 'polypeptide(L)' 'MGEGIFRSLDRGRTWISIGSSQNPIAGEPNAMEASWQQFGLVFVGTNGRGIYYGTPDDSKE' A
#
# COMPACT_ATOMS: atom_id res chain seq x y z
N MET A 1 0.84 -14.28 7.14
CA MET A 1 0.27 -12.99 6.74
C MET A 1 -0.77 -13.30 5.68
N GLY A 2 -1.99 -12.77 5.82
CA GLY A 2 -3.03 -12.92 4.78
C GLY A 2 -2.77 -11.98 3.60
N GLU A 3 -3.73 -11.89 2.68
CA GLU A 3 -3.68 -10.94 1.57
C GLU A 3 -3.81 -9.50 2.09
N GLY A 4 -3.02 -8.57 1.53
CA GLY A 4 -3.03 -7.18 1.94
C GLY A 4 -1.86 -6.39 1.37
N ILE A 5 -1.81 -5.10 1.69
CA ILE A 5 -0.70 -4.22 1.34
C ILE A 5 0.15 -4.01 2.57
N PHE A 6 1.45 -4.25 2.44
CA PHE A 6 2.41 -4.19 3.54
C PHE A 6 3.60 -3.30 3.18
N ARG A 7 4.11 -2.56 4.17
CA ARG A 7 5.32 -1.73 4.06
C ARG A 7 6.42 -2.32 4.91
N SER A 8 7.65 -2.28 4.41
CA SER A 8 8.86 -2.49 5.19
C SER A 8 9.76 -1.27 5.07
N LEU A 9 10.36 -0.85 6.19
CA LEU A 9 11.33 0.25 6.25
C LEU A 9 12.76 -0.24 6.57
N ASP A 10 12.95 -1.54 6.76
CA ASP A 10 14.19 -2.15 7.24
C ASP A 10 14.77 -3.18 6.26
N ARG A 11 14.51 -2.99 4.97
CA ARG A 11 14.90 -3.90 3.85
C ARG A 11 14.26 -5.29 3.95
N GLY A 12 13.00 -5.34 4.37
CA GLY A 12 12.18 -6.55 4.35
C GLY A 12 12.31 -7.45 5.58
N ARG A 13 12.93 -6.98 6.67
CA ARG A 13 13.05 -7.76 7.92
C ARG A 13 11.74 -7.73 8.70
N THR A 14 11.07 -6.60 8.73
CA THR A 14 9.73 -6.44 9.32
C THR A 14 8.77 -5.83 8.31
N TRP A 15 7.49 -6.16 8.47
CA TRP A 15 6.40 -5.75 7.59
C TRP A 15 5.20 -5.28 8.41
N ILE A 16 4.68 -4.12 8.08
CA ILE A 16 3.50 -3.51 8.72
C ILE A 16 2.38 -3.45 7.69
N SER A 17 1.16 -3.85 8.07
CA SER A 17 -0.01 -3.72 7.20
C SER A 17 -0.40 -2.26 7.06
N ILE A 18 -0.46 -1.77 5.83
CA ILE A 18 -0.82 -0.38 5.50
C ILE A 18 -2.14 -0.27 4.71
N GLY A 19 -2.80 -1.41 4.45
CA GLY A 19 -4.14 -1.44 3.87
C GLY A 19 -5.22 -0.94 4.85
N SER A 20 -6.29 -0.36 4.31
CA SER A 20 -7.47 0.05 5.09
C SER A 20 -8.55 -1.04 5.05
N SER A 21 -9.08 -1.43 6.21
CA SER A 21 -10.25 -2.32 6.29
C SER A 21 -11.55 -1.62 5.87
N GLN A 22 -11.59 -0.29 5.98
CA GLN A 22 -12.76 0.52 5.58
C GLN A 22 -12.78 0.77 4.07
N ASN A 23 -11.60 0.92 3.47
CA ASN A 23 -11.41 1.11 2.03
C ASN A 23 -10.38 0.10 1.49
N PRO A 24 -10.75 -1.18 1.37
CA PRO A 24 -9.87 -2.19 0.81
C PRO A 24 -9.59 -1.91 -0.68
N ILE A 25 -8.37 -2.23 -1.12
CA ILE A 25 -8.05 -2.23 -2.55
C ILE A 25 -8.80 -3.40 -3.18
N ALA A 26 -9.54 -3.11 -4.25
CA ALA A 26 -10.33 -4.08 -4.98
C ALA A 26 -9.97 -4.05 -6.47
N GLY A 27 -10.53 -4.99 -7.23
CA GLY A 27 -10.35 -5.05 -8.69
C GLY A 27 -8.97 -5.57 -9.08
N GLU A 28 -8.49 -6.64 -8.44
CA GLU A 28 -7.25 -7.34 -8.84
C GLU A 28 -6.04 -6.41 -9.00
N PRO A 29 -5.42 -5.97 -7.88
CA PRO A 29 -4.23 -5.13 -7.93
C PRO A 29 -3.11 -5.85 -8.70
N ASN A 30 -2.58 -5.19 -9.72
CA ASN A 30 -1.64 -5.82 -10.67
C ASN A 30 -0.38 -4.98 -10.94
N ALA A 31 -0.33 -3.74 -10.46
CA ALA A 31 0.84 -2.87 -10.51
C ALA A 31 0.95 -2.04 -9.23
N MET A 32 2.17 -1.74 -8.80
CA MET A 32 2.43 -0.89 -7.63
C MET A 32 3.73 -0.13 -7.83
N GLU A 33 3.72 1.17 -7.49
CA GLU A 33 4.93 2.00 -7.49
C GLU A 33 4.92 2.98 -6.32
N ALA A 34 6.10 3.25 -5.77
CA ALA A 34 6.29 4.23 -4.70
C ALA A 34 6.70 5.59 -5.27
N SER A 35 6.33 6.67 -4.58
CA SER A 35 6.77 8.02 -4.94
C SER A 35 8.23 8.24 -4.53
N TRP A 36 9.04 8.72 -5.47
CA TRP A 36 10.39 9.21 -5.20
C TRP A 36 10.40 10.60 -4.54
N GLN A 37 9.28 11.32 -4.58
CA GLN A 37 9.18 12.72 -4.12
C GLN A 37 8.55 12.85 -2.73
N GLN A 38 7.73 11.88 -2.33
CA GLN A 38 7.00 11.89 -1.07
C GLN A 38 7.13 10.54 -0.37
N PHE A 39 7.79 10.53 0.77
CA PHE A 39 7.95 9.32 1.58
C PHE A 39 6.58 8.74 1.95
N GLY A 40 6.46 7.42 1.86
CA GLY A 40 5.25 6.68 2.19
C GLY A 40 4.16 6.70 1.12
N LEU A 41 4.20 7.59 0.12
CA LEU A 41 3.16 7.60 -0.93
C LEU A 41 3.35 6.41 -1.88
N VAL A 42 2.30 5.61 -2.03
CA VAL A 42 2.24 4.46 -2.94
C VAL A 42 1.02 4.57 -3.85
N PHE A 43 1.20 4.19 -5.11
CA PHE A 43 0.15 4.06 -6.12
C PHE A 43 -0.06 2.58 -6.44
N VAL A 44 -1.33 2.16 -6.56
CA VAL A 44 -1.71 0.78 -6.87
C VAL A 44 -2.66 0.78 -8.06
N GLY A 45 -2.20 0.19 -9.16
CA GLY A 45 -2.98 -0.05 -10.37
C GLY A 45 -3.83 -1.31 -10.24
N THR A 46 -5.04 -1.24 -10.75
CA THR A 46 -6.05 -2.30 -10.64
C THR A 46 -6.65 -2.64 -12.00
N ASN A 47 -7.23 -3.81 -12.13
CA ASN A 47 -8.04 -4.22 -13.25
C ASN A 47 -9.47 -3.64 -13.12
N GLY A 48 -9.72 -2.50 -13.78
CA GLY A 48 -11.07 -1.92 -13.91
C GLY A 48 -11.55 -1.04 -12.75
N ARG A 49 -10.72 -0.76 -11.73
CA ARG A 49 -11.05 0.18 -10.63
C ARG A 49 -10.13 1.40 -10.55
N GLY A 50 -9.33 1.63 -11.60
CA GLY A 50 -8.43 2.78 -11.69
C GLY A 50 -7.19 2.61 -10.82
N ILE A 51 -6.73 3.74 -10.25
CA ILE A 51 -5.53 3.81 -9.42
C ILE A 51 -5.92 4.22 -8.01
N TYR A 52 -5.58 3.37 -7.03
CA TYR A 52 -5.62 3.72 -5.62
C TYR A 52 -4.29 4.39 -5.24
N TYR A 53 -4.31 5.34 -4.31
CA TYR A 53 -3.09 5.92 -3.76
C TYR A 53 -3.28 6.32 -2.31
N GLY A 54 -2.19 6.36 -1.55
CA GLY A 54 -2.24 6.76 -0.16
C GLY A 54 -0.87 6.75 0.50
N THR A 55 -0.83 7.34 1.69
CA THR A 55 0.30 7.26 2.61
C THR A 55 -0.12 6.45 3.83
N PRO A 56 0.78 5.64 4.42
CA PRO A 56 0.54 5.01 5.70
C PRO A 56 0.27 6.04 6.77
N ASP A 57 -0.63 5.70 7.69
CA ASP A 57 -0.84 6.47 8.90
C ASP A 57 0.23 6.08 9.91
N ASP A 58 1.29 6.88 9.99
CA ASP A 58 2.43 6.64 10.89
C ASP A 58 2.05 6.80 12.39
N SER A 59 0.81 7.22 12.71
CA SER A 59 0.30 7.18 14.09
C SER A 59 -0.04 5.77 14.58
N LYS A 60 0.02 4.76 13.68
CA LYS A 60 -0.17 3.34 13.99
C LYS A 60 1.12 2.58 14.29
N GLU A 61 2.24 3.28 14.46
CA GLU A 61 3.52 2.72 14.93
C GLU A 61 3.62 2.64 16.46
#